data_AF-A0AA42JI57-F1
#
_entry.id   AF-A0AA42JI57-F1
#
_cell.length_a   1.000
_cell.length_b   1.000
_cell.length_c   1.000
_cell.angle_alpha   90.00
_cell.angle_beta   90.00
_cell.angle_gamma   90.00
#
_symmetry.space_group_name_H-M   'P 1'
#
loop_
_entity.id
_entity.type
_entity.pdbx_description
1 polymer ?
#
loop_
_entity_poly.entity_id
_entity_poly.type
_entity_poly.pdbx_seq_one_letter_code
_entity_poly.pdbx_strand_id
1 'polypeptide(L)'
;MYITADELIGSFSKQILVQLSNDDHRATEVNIAVVEQAIQTACERIDTSLRSRYALPLTQVPTMINSHALYLARHWLYARRAEMKMPETVKDTYAQVIKELDAIAKGTLHLGLANTEDVSETGDLLPDVGEYAVRAKQQIDTGGY
;
A
#
# COMPACT_ATOMS: atom_id res chain seq x y z
N MET A 1 13.73 7.13 -7.27
CA MET A 1 13.81 6.47 -5.95
C MET A 1 12.62 6.95 -5.14
N TYR A 2 11.83 6.02 -4.59
CA TYR A 2 10.55 6.33 -3.94
C TYR A 2 10.66 6.45 -2.41
N ILE A 3 11.62 5.75 -1.80
CA ILE A 3 11.84 5.74 -0.34
C ILE A 3 13.33 5.92 -0.04
N THR A 4 13.64 6.50 1.13
CA THR A 4 15.02 6.65 1.64
C THR A 4 15.34 5.57 2.67
N ALA A 5 16.64 5.33 2.91
CA ALA A 5 17.07 4.40 3.94
C ALA A 5 16.58 4.81 5.34
N ASP A 6 16.50 6.12 5.62
CA ASP A 6 16.04 6.64 6.92
C ASP A 6 14.56 6.32 7.19
N GLU A 7 13.68 6.51 6.20
CA GLU A 7 12.25 6.14 6.30
C GLU A 7 12.06 4.64 6.57
N LEU A 8 12.90 3.82 5.94
CA LEU A 8 12.92 2.38 6.15
C LEU A 8 13.44 2.04 7.56
N ILE A 9 14.48 2.72 8.04
CA ILE A 9 15.01 2.57 9.40
C ILE A 9 14.01 3.07 10.45
N GLY A 10 13.24 4.11 10.17
CA GLY A 10 12.20 4.64 11.06
C GLY A 10 10.99 3.70 11.18
N SER A 11 10.67 2.98 10.10
CA SER A 11 9.53 2.05 10.07
C SER A 11 9.84 0.66 10.64
N PHE A 12 11.12 0.30 10.79
CA PHE A 12 11.55 -1.00 11.32
C PHE A 12 12.42 -0.84 12.55
N SER A 13 12.34 -1.78 13.50
CA SER A 13 13.29 -1.79 14.61
C SER A 13 14.72 -1.96 14.09
N LYS A 14 15.61 -1.01 14.42
CA LYS A 14 17.03 -1.01 14.04
C LYS A 14 17.69 -2.38 14.27
N GLN A 15 17.38 -3.06 15.37
CA GLN A 15 17.94 -4.39 15.67
C GLN A 15 17.55 -5.46 14.63
N ILE A 16 16.30 -5.46 14.17
CA ILE A 16 15.83 -6.40 13.14
C ILE A 16 16.51 -6.08 11.81
N LEU A 17 16.68 -4.81 11.48
CA LEU A 17 17.40 -4.40 10.28
C LEU A 17 18.88 -4.79 10.31
N VAL A 18 19.57 -4.62 11.44
CA VAL A 18 20.96 -5.07 11.60
C VAL A 18 21.04 -6.58 11.36
N GLN A 19 20.11 -7.34 11.95
CA GLN A 19 20.04 -8.79 11.81
C GLN A 19 19.70 -9.23 10.38
N LEU A 20 18.84 -8.51 9.65
CA LEU A 20 18.45 -8.86 8.28
C LEU A 20 19.48 -8.39 7.24
N SER A 21 20.17 -7.29 7.49
CA SER A 21 21.09 -6.67 6.54
C SER A 21 22.49 -7.26 6.58
N ASN A 22 22.97 -7.65 7.77
CA ASN A 22 24.25 -8.31 7.94
C ASN A 22 24.08 -9.81 8.01
N ASP A 23 25.07 -10.56 7.54
CA ASP A 23 25.15 -12.01 7.70
C ASP A 23 25.83 -12.38 9.03
N ASP A 24 26.69 -11.50 9.55
CA ASP A 24 27.41 -11.70 10.80
C ASP A 24 26.57 -11.31 12.02
N HIS A 25 26.46 -12.21 13.00
CA HIS A 25 25.70 -11.98 14.24
C HIS A 25 26.36 -10.98 15.19
N ARG A 26 27.63 -10.58 14.97
CA ARG A 26 28.32 -9.57 15.79
C ARG A 26 28.18 -8.16 15.22
N ALA A 27 27.63 -8.00 14.03
CA ALA A 27 27.40 -6.69 13.45
C ALA A 27 26.41 -5.90 14.32
N THR A 28 26.77 -4.66 14.66
CA THR A 28 25.96 -3.76 15.49
C THR A 28 25.34 -2.62 14.68
N GLU A 29 25.78 -2.48 13.43
CA GLU A 29 25.38 -1.42 12.51
C GLU A 29 24.64 -2.00 11.30
N VAL A 30 23.72 -1.22 10.74
CA VAL A 30 22.92 -1.65 9.58
C VAL A 30 23.79 -1.59 8.34
N ASN A 31 23.79 -2.66 7.53
CA ASN A 31 24.50 -2.64 6.26
C ASN A 31 23.70 -1.79 5.24
N ILE A 32 24.12 -0.54 5.08
CA ILE A 32 23.45 0.45 4.22
C ILE A 32 23.43 -0.03 2.76
N ALA A 33 24.51 -0.65 2.27
CA ALA A 33 24.56 -1.14 0.90
C ALA A 33 23.47 -2.19 0.61
N VAL A 34 23.19 -3.08 1.56
CA VAL A 34 22.12 -4.09 1.43
C VAL A 34 20.75 -3.43 1.45
N VAL A 35 20.56 -2.44 2.32
CA VAL A 35 19.31 -1.68 2.38
C VAL A 35 19.06 -0.92 1.07
N GLU A 36 20.09 -0.29 0.51
CA GLU A 36 20.00 0.41 -0.77
C GLU A 36 19.68 -0.56 -1.92
N GLN A 37 20.28 -1.75 -1.94
CA GLN A 37 19.94 -2.79 -2.93
C GLN A 37 18.48 -3.25 -2.79
N ALA A 38 17.97 -3.39 -1.57
CA ALA A 38 16.57 -3.73 -1.32
C ALA A 38 15.63 -2.64 -1.86
N ILE A 39 15.95 -1.37 -1.58
CA ILE A 39 15.18 -0.21 -2.04
C ILE A 39 15.22 -0.12 -3.56
N GLN A 40 16.39 -0.31 -4.18
CA GLN A 40 16.54 -0.27 -5.63
C GLN A 40 15.69 -1.36 -6.28
N THR A 41 15.79 -2.60 -5.80
CA THR A 41 15.00 -3.72 -6.32
C THR A 41 13.50 -3.47 -6.18
N ALA A 42 13.05 -2.91 -5.05
CA ALA A 42 11.66 -2.53 -4.84
C ALA A 42 11.21 -1.42 -5.80
N CYS A 43 12.03 -0.39 -6.01
CA CYS A 43 11.76 0.68 -6.96
C CYS A 43 11.63 0.13 -8.38
N GLU A 44 12.61 -0.65 -8.86
CA GLU A 44 12.59 -1.25 -10.20
C GLU A 44 11.33 -2.09 -10.44
N ARG A 45 10.87 -2.80 -9.40
CA ARG A 45 9.64 -3.60 -9.47
C ARG A 45 8.41 -2.73 -9.65
N ILE A 46 8.31 -1.64 -8.90
CA ILE A 46 7.22 -0.66 -9.00
C ILE A 46 7.27 0.06 -10.35
N ASP A 47 8.45 0.53 -10.76
CA ASP A 47 8.69 1.17 -12.06
C ASP A 47 8.25 0.29 -13.22
N THR A 48 8.51 -1.02 -13.14
CA THR A 48 8.08 -1.99 -14.15
C THR A 48 6.55 -2.05 -14.27
N SER A 49 5.83 -2.11 -13.14
CA SER A 49 4.37 -2.11 -13.13
C SER A 49 3.78 -0.79 -13.63
N LEU A 50 4.40 0.34 -13.26
CA LEU A 50 3.93 1.67 -13.64
C LEU A 50 4.20 1.99 -15.11
N ARG A 51 5.33 1.54 -15.68
CA ARG A 51 5.71 1.78 -17.08
C ARG A 51 4.67 1.27 -18.08
N SER A 52 3.84 0.31 -17.68
CA SER A 52 2.75 -0.18 -18.54
C SER A 52 1.68 0.88 -18.83
N ARG A 53 1.49 1.87 -17.95
CA ARG A 53 0.37 2.82 -18.03
C ARG A 53 0.77 4.29 -17.86
N TYR A 54 1.83 4.56 -17.10
CA TYR A 54 2.29 5.91 -16.78
C TYR A 54 3.63 6.21 -17.48
N ALA A 55 3.73 7.42 -18.05
CA ALA A 55 5.00 7.93 -18.54
C ALA A 55 5.88 8.34 -17.36
N LEU A 56 7.10 7.78 -17.31
CA LEU A 56 8.12 8.13 -16.34
C LEU A 56 8.96 9.32 -16.87
N PRO A 57 9.37 10.27 -16.01
CA PRO A 57 9.23 10.28 -14.55
C PRO A 57 7.87 10.80 -14.06
N LEU A 58 7.32 10.13 -13.03
CA LEU A 58 6.12 10.60 -12.34
C LEU A 58 6.39 11.95 -11.65
N THR A 59 5.52 12.94 -11.89
CA THR A 59 5.62 14.29 -11.29
C THR A 59 5.28 14.32 -9.81
N GLN A 60 4.41 13.43 -9.35
CA GLN A 60 4.03 13.30 -7.94
C GLN A 60 3.95 11.82 -7.57
N VAL A 61 4.74 11.41 -6.56
CA VAL A 61 4.69 10.07 -6.00
C VAL A 61 3.68 10.08 -4.84
N PRO A 62 2.55 9.37 -4.94
CA PRO A 62 1.61 9.29 -3.85
C PRO A 62 2.15 8.43 -2.70
N THR A 63 1.73 8.74 -1.48
CA THR A 63 2.15 8.04 -0.25
C THR A 63 1.93 6.53 -0.31
N MET A 64 0.92 6.08 -1.06
CA MET A 64 0.63 4.66 -1.28
C MET A 64 1.80 3.91 -1.94
N ILE A 65 2.45 4.53 -2.94
CA ILE A 65 3.61 3.93 -3.62
C ILE A 65 4.81 3.83 -2.68
N ASN A 66 4.98 4.80 -1.78
CA ASN A 66 6.03 4.75 -0.76
C ASN A 66 5.79 3.57 0.20
N SER A 67 4.55 3.36 0.63
CA SER A 67 4.18 2.20 1.46
C SER A 67 4.42 0.88 0.74
N HIS A 68 4.07 0.78 -0.54
CA HIS A 68 4.36 -0.42 -1.34
C HIS A 68 5.87 -0.69 -1.48
N ALA A 69 6.67 0.35 -1.74
CA ALA A 69 8.13 0.24 -1.81
C ALA A 69 8.71 -0.29 -0.50
N LEU A 70 8.18 0.17 0.64
CA LEU A 70 8.57 -0.27 1.97
C LEU A 70 8.27 -1.75 2.19
N TYR A 71 7.06 -2.21 1.85
CA TYR A 71 6.67 -3.61 2.00
C TYR A 71 7.46 -4.54 1.08
N LEU A 72 7.76 -4.12 -0.15
CA LEU A 72 8.60 -4.87 -1.08
C LEU A 72 10.04 -4.98 -0.57
N ALA A 73 10.63 -3.87 -0.11
CA ALA A 73 11.97 -3.87 0.46
C ALA A 73 12.06 -4.77 1.72
N ARG A 74 11.01 -4.75 2.56
CA ARG A 74 10.88 -5.64 3.71
C ARG A 74 10.93 -7.10 3.29
N HIS A 75 10.08 -7.50 2.34
CA HIS A 75 10.03 -8.87 1.87
C HIS A 75 11.38 -9.31 1.29
N TRP A 76 12.05 -8.45 0.52
CA TRP A 76 13.37 -8.74 -0.04
C TRP A 76 14.43 -9.01 1.04
N LEU A 77 14.46 -8.19 2.09
CA LEU A 77 15.37 -8.39 3.23
C LEU A 77 15.12 -9.71 3.97
N TYR A 78 13.86 -10.09 4.17
CA TYR A 78 13.52 -11.41 4.74
C TYR A 78 13.85 -12.57 3.80
N ALA A 79 13.58 -12.42 2.50
CA ALA A 79 13.84 -13.44 1.50
C ALA A 79 15.34 -13.74 1.36
N ARG A 80 16.21 -12.74 1.58
CA ARG A 80 17.66 -12.91 1.59
C ARG A 80 18.13 -13.87 2.69
N ARG A 81 17.48 -13.88 3.87
CA ARG A 81 17.74 -14.82 4.96
C ARG A 81 16.67 -15.92 5.00
N ALA A 82 16.77 -16.88 4.09
CA ALA A 82 15.88 -18.05 4.06
C ALA A 82 15.92 -18.90 5.36
N GLU A 83 16.98 -18.77 6.16
CA GLU A 83 17.14 -19.45 7.45
C GLU A 83 16.27 -18.85 8.57
N MET A 84 15.86 -17.58 8.44
CA MET A 84 15.01 -16.92 9.41
C MET A 84 13.54 -17.16 9.05
N LYS A 85 12.72 -17.57 10.03
CA LYS A 85 11.30 -17.80 9.81
C LYS A 85 10.62 -16.49 9.40
N MET A 86 10.27 -16.38 8.11
CA MET A 86 9.55 -15.21 7.61
C MET A 86 8.14 -15.16 8.23
N PRO A 87 7.74 -14.03 8.83
CA PRO A 87 6.39 -13.88 9.37
C PRO A 87 5.34 -14.00 8.26
N GLU A 88 4.22 -14.66 8.54
CA GLU A 88 3.13 -14.79 7.57
C GLU A 88 2.56 -13.42 7.17
N THR A 89 2.56 -12.45 8.08
CA THR A 89 2.19 -11.06 7.81
C THR A 89 3.05 -10.41 6.72
N VAL A 90 4.34 -10.76 6.62
CA VAL A 90 5.23 -10.22 5.57
C VAL A 90 4.91 -10.84 4.21
N LYS A 91 4.56 -12.13 4.18
CA LYS A 91 4.11 -12.81 2.95
C LYS A 91 2.77 -12.25 2.46
N ASP A 92 1.83 -12.06 3.39
CA ASP A 92 0.49 -11.57 3.08
C ASP A 92 0.55 -10.14 2.54
N THR A 93 1.26 -9.24 3.22
CA THR A 93 1.47 -7.86 2.75
C THR A 93 2.18 -7.81 1.40
N TYR A 94 3.18 -8.67 1.16
CA TYR A 94 3.80 -8.77 -0.16
C TYR A 94 2.80 -9.21 -1.24
N ALA A 95 1.98 -10.22 -0.96
CA ALA A 95 0.96 -10.70 -1.89
C ALA A 95 -0.12 -9.63 -2.18
N GLN A 96 -0.51 -8.85 -1.16
CA GLN A 96 -1.42 -7.72 -1.32
C GLN A 96 -0.80 -6.65 -2.24
N VAL A 97 0.44 -6.25 -1.98
CA VAL A 97 1.14 -5.24 -2.80
C VAL A 97 1.26 -5.68 -4.26
N ILE A 98 1.57 -6.94 -4.53
CA ILE A 98 1.65 -7.45 -5.90
C ILE A 98 0.27 -7.41 -6.58
N LYS A 99 -0.82 -7.75 -5.87
CA LYS A 99 -2.18 -7.65 -6.41
C LYS A 99 -2.57 -6.20 -6.69
N GLU A 100 -2.22 -5.27 -5.82
CA GLU A 100 -2.49 -3.85 -6.01
C GLU A 100 -1.70 -3.28 -7.18
N LEU A 101 -0.41 -3.62 -7.32
CA LEU A 101 0.41 -3.23 -8.47
C LEU A 101 -0.11 -3.79 -9.79
N ASP A 102 -0.62 -5.04 -9.78
CA ASP A 102 -1.28 -5.65 -10.94
C ASP A 102 -2.61 -4.94 -11.27
N ALA A 103 -3.41 -4.58 -10.27
CA ALA A 103 -4.63 -3.79 -10.45
C ALA A 103 -4.35 -2.39 -11.00
N ILE A 104 -3.24 -1.75 -10.60
CA ILE A 104 -2.76 -0.48 -11.15
C ILE A 104 -2.34 -0.65 -12.61
N ALA A 105 -1.57 -1.71 -12.92
CA ALA A 105 -1.13 -2.00 -14.29
C ALA A 105 -2.30 -2.30 -15.23
N LYS A 106 -3.32 -3.03 -14.76
CA LYS A 106 -4.58 -3.29 -15.47
C LYS A 106 -5.50 -2.07 -15.55
N GLY A 107 -5.24 -1.07 -14.72
CA GLY A 107 -5.98 0.18 -14.66
C GLY A 107 -7.29 0.15 -13.87
N THR A 108 -7.53 -0.90 -13.09
CA THR A 108 -8.67 -1.00 -12.17
C THR A 108 -8.47 -0.10 -10.94
N LEU A 109 -7.23 0.01 -10.46
CA LEU A 109 -6.89 0.84 -9.30
C LEU A 109 -6.15 2.11 -9.76
N HIS A 110 -6.73 3.27 -9.45
CA HIS A 110 -6.16 4.56 -9.81
C HIS A 110 -5.43 5.15 -8.61
N LEU A 111 -4.24 5.72 -8.84
CA LEU A 111 -3.36 6.28 -7.80
C LEU A 111 -3.93 7.51 -7.06
N GLY A 112 -5.19 7.89 -7.30
CA GLY A 112 -5.79 9.10 -6.72
C GLY A 112 -5.10 10.40 -7.16
N LEU A 113 -4.13 10.32 -8.07
CA LEU A 113 -3.63 11.47 -8.80
C LEU A 113 -4.79 11.91 -9.68
N ALA A 114 -5.46 12.99 -9.27
CA ALA A 114 -6.49 13.64 -10.06
C ALA A 114 -5.88 14.13 -11.38
N ASN A 115 -5.71 13.22 -12.33
CA ASN A 115 -6.07 13.51 -13.70
C ASN A 115 -7.53 13.16 -13.76
N THR A 116 -8.34 14.15 -13.38
CA THR A 116 -9.70 14.30 -13.87
C THR A 116 -9.66 14.01 -15.35
N GLU A 117 -10.16 12.84 -15.76
CA GLU A 117 -10.78 12.55 -17.05
C GLU A 117 -10.89 11.02 -17.19
N ASP A 118 -12.15 10.57 -17.24
CA ASP A 118 -12.65 9.27 -17.69
C ASP A 118 -12.76 8.07 -16.71
N VAL A 119 -13.92 8.08 -16.03
CA VAL A 119 -14.91 6.99 -15.88
C VAL A 119 -14.46 5.58 -15.44
N SER A 120 -14.93 5.18 -14.26
CA SER A 120 -15.73 3.95 -14.19
C SER A 120 -16.63 3.90 -12.96
N GLU A 121 -17.91 4.01 -13.26
CA GLU A 121 -19.08 3.64 -12.46
C GLU A 121 -19.04 2.18 -12.01
N THR A 122 -18.13 1.79 -11.14
CA THR A 122 -18.27 0.48 -10.46
C THR A 122 -19.22 0.68 -9.29
N GLY A 123 -20.50 0.48 -9.60
CA GLY A 123 -21.58 0.49 -8.63
C GLY A 123 -21.34 -0.52 -7.53
N ASP A 124 -21.10 0.00 -6.33
CA ASP A 124 -21.52 -0.61 -5.09
C ASP A 124 -22.26 0.48 -4.29
N LEU A 125 -23.36 0.96 -4.89
CA LEU A 125 -24.40 1.62 -4.12
C LEU A 125 -25.06 0.51 -3.32
N LEU A 126 -24.59 0.30 -2.08
CA LEU A 126 -25.46 -0.28 -1.05
C LEU A 126 -26.72 0.60 -1.04
N PRO A 127 -27.91 0.09 -1.45
CA PRO A 127 -29.11 0.86 -1.18
C PRO A 127 -29.24 0.87 0.34
N ASP A 128 -29.00 2.04 0.93
CA ASP A 128 -29.49 2.36 2.26
C ASP A 128 -31.00 2.13 2.20
N VAL A 129 -31.44 0.97 2.69
CA VAL A 129 -32.86 0.61 2.77
C VAL A 129 -33.45 1.47 3.88
N GLY A 130 -33.68 2.74 3.56
CA GLY A 130 -34.56 3.64 4.27
C GLY A 130 -36.01 3.23 4.06
N GLU A 131 -36.39 2.04 4.49
CA GLU A 131 -37.79 1.63 4.59
C GLU A 131 -38.22 1.66 6.05
N TYR A 132 -38.71 2.81 6.50
CA TYR A 132 -39.84 2.86 7.41
C TYR A 132 -40.72 4.07 7.05
N ALA A 133 -41.48 3.93 5.97
CA ALA A 133 -42.62 4.78 5.70
C ALA A 133 -43.77 4.43 6.67
N VAL A 134 -43.76 5.03 7.87
CA VAL A 134 -44.90 4.95 8.79
C VAL A 134 -45.98 5.92 8.33
N ARG A 135 -46.85 5.43 7.46
CA ARG A 135 -48.17 6.04 7.21
C ARG A 135 -49.08 5.77 8.41
N ALA A 136 -49.31 6.78 9.24
CA ALA A 136 -50.38 6.74 10.24
C ALA A 136 -51.28 7.97 10.12
N LYS A 137 -52.57 7.68 10.18
CA LYS A 137 -53.74 8.44 9.70
C LYS A 137 -54.05 9.66 10.57
N GLN A 138 -54.41 10.75 9.90
CA GLN A 138 -55.05 11.97 10.41
C GLN A 138 -56.24 11.68 11.34
N GLN A 139 -56.25 12.29 12.54
CA GLN A 139 -57.35 13.07 13.17
C GLN A 139 -57.19 13.14 14.69
N ILE A 140 -56.98 14.34 15.25
CA ILE A 140 -57.50 14.77 16.57
C ILE A 140 -57.56 16.32 16.54
N ASP A 141 -58.67 16.89 16.10
CA ASP A 141 -59.73 17.53 16.91
C ASP A 141 -59.34 18.88 17.55
N THR A 142 -59.83 19.97 16.95
CA THR A 142 -59.71 21.37 17.38
C THR A 142 -60.65 21.68 18.54
N GLY A 143 -60.19 21.43 19.77
CA GLY A 143 -60.86 21.84 20.99
C GLY A 143 -60.08 22.90 21.77
N GLY A 144 -60.42 24.17 21.56
CA GLY A 144 -60.24 25.26 22.52
C GLY A 144 -58.88 25.96 22.56
N TYR A 145 -58.83 27.20 22.07
CA TYR A 145 -58.62 28.44 22.85
C TYR A 145 -58.78 29.65 21.92
#